data_AF-A0A8J3FU69-F1
#
_entry.id   AF-A0A8J3FU69-F1
#
_cell.length_a   1.000
_cell.length_b   1.000
_cell.length_c   1.000
_cell.angle_alpha   90.00
_cell.angle_beta   90.00
_cell.angle_gamma   90.00
#
_symmetry.space_group_name_H-M   'P 1'
#
loop_
_entity.id
_entity.type
_entity.pdbx_description
1 polymer ?
#
loop_
_entity_poly.entity_id
_entity_poly.type
_entity_poly.pdbx_seq_one_letter_code
_entity_poly.pdbx_strand_id
1 'polypeptide(L)'
;MVLGRYLAVVLQFAGEHKRPRELAGLVELARAVLSGDGTALIAFLHTARKCLAAHDAPPGLWNHHDEALAAVVDLVAEGAPLRPCDAGIRAALVATFHATRAAPQEFRAP
;
A
#
# COMPACT_ATOMS: atom_id res chain seq x y z
N MET A 1 -10.48 -5.04 -0.07
CA MET A 1 -9.29 -5.42 0.71
C MET A 1 -8.55 -4.15 1.11
N VAL A 2 -8.15 -4.03 2.38
CA VAL A 2 -7.45 -2.84 2.91
C VAL A 2 -6.12 -2.57 2.18
N LEU A 3 -5.35 -3.63 1.90
CA LEU A 3 -4.03 -3.52 1.26
C LEU A 3 -4.08 -2.92 -0.15
N GLY A 4 -5.00 -3.37 -1.01
CA GLY A 4 -5.16 -2.84 -2.36
C GLY A 4 -5.50 -1.34 -2.38
N ARG A 5 -6.40 -0.92 -1.50
CA ARG A 5 -6.76 0.50 -1.31
C ARG A 5 -5.56 1.31 -0.84
N TYR A 6 -4.85 0.81 0.18
CA TYR A 6 -3.69 1.48 0.75
C TYR A 6 -2.57 1.70 -0.28
N LEU A 7 -2.24 0.69 -1.10
CA LEU A 7 -1.29 0.80 -2.20
C LEU A 7 -1.63 1.96 -3.15
N ALA A 8 -2.90 2.05 -3.59
CA ALA A 8 -3.35 3.08 -4.51
C ALA A 8 -3.25 4.49 -3.90
N VAL A 9 -3.71 4.62 -2.66
CA VAL A 9 -3.71 5.84 -1.86
C VAL A 9 -2.29 6.39 -1.64
N VAL A 10 -1.35 5.53 -1.25
CA VAL A 10 0.05 5.93 -1.05
C VAL A 10 0.71 6.32 -2.37
N LEU A 11 0.44 5.62 -3.47
CA LEU A 11 1.00 5.99 -4.77
C LEU A 11 0.48 7.34 -5.27
N GLN A 12 -0.78 7.68 -4.98
CA GLN A 12 -1.33 9.00 -5.26
C GLN A 12 -0.58 10.08 -4.45
N PHE A 13 -0.52 9.93 -3.13
CA PHE A 13 0.20 10.86 -2.25
C PHE A 13 1.69 11.00 -2.65
N ALA A 14 2.38 9.88 -2.89
CA ALA A 14 3.75 9.89 -3.35
C ALA A 14 3.91 10.59 -4.70
N GLY A 15 2.93 10.47 -5.60
CA GLY A 15 2.93 11.16 -6.89
C GLY A 15 2.86 12.68 -6.77
N GLU A 16 2.21 13.18 -5.72
CA GLU A 16 2.07 14.61 -5.43
C GLU A 16 3.33 15.20 -4.75
N HIS A 17 4.12 14.38 -4.04
CA HIS A 17 5.20 14.86 -3.17
C HIS A 17 6.63 14.39 -3.53
N LYS A 18 6.79 13.26 -4.25
CA LYS A 18 8.12 12.68 -4.52
C LYS A 18 8.70 13.09 -5.87
N ARG A 19 10.03 13.08 -5.94
CA ARG A 19 10.76 13.13 -7.21
C ARG A 19 10.48 11.87 -8.04
N PRO A 20 10.51 11.94 -9.39
CA PRO A 20 10.18 10.82 -10.27
C PRO A 20 10.93 9.51 -9.97
N ARG A 21 12.21 9.60 -9.59
CA ARG A 21 13.04 8.42 -9.27
C ARG A 21 12.58 7.70 -8.00
N GLU A 22 12.21 8.45 -6.98
CA GLU A 22 11.74 7.87 -5.71
C GLU A 22 10.34 7.29 -5.85
N LEU A 23 9.50 7.96 -6.64
CA LEU A 23 8.18 7.44 -7.01
C LEU A 23 8.32 6.13 -7.79
N ALA A 24 9.25 6.04 -8.74
CA ALA A 24 9.49 4.82 -9.51
C ALA A 24 9.81 3.62 -8.61
N GLY A 25 10.67 3.79 -7.60
CA GLY A 25 10.97 2.72 -6.64
C GLY A 25 9.73 2.24 -5.87
N LEU A 26 8.87 3.18 -5.45
CA LEU A 26 7.62 2.87 -4.77
C LEU A 26 6.60 2.16 -5.69
N VAL A 27 6.55 2.55 -6.97
CA VAL A 27 5.72 1.92 -8.01
C VAL A 27 6.17 0.49 -8.29
N GLU A 28 7.48 0.24 -8.39
CA GLU A 28 8.01 -1.11 -8.59
C GLU A 28 7.68 -2.04 -7.41
N LEU A 29 7.80 -1.53 -6.17
CA LEU A 29 7.37 -2.28 -4.98
C LEU A 29 5.87 -2.60 -5.03
N ALA A 30 5.03 -1.62 -5.38
CA ALA A 30 3.59 -1.86 -5.52
C ALA A 30 3.28 -2.91 -6.61
N ARG A 31 3.99 -2.88 -7.73
CA ARG A 31 3.85 -3.88 -8.81
C ARG A 31 4.23 -5.28 -8.33
N ALA A 32 5.31 -5.42 -7.58
CA ALA A 32 5.74 -6.69 -7.01
C ALA A 32 4.68 -7.24 -6.05
N VAL A 33 4.12 -6.40 -5.18
CA VAL A 33 3.00 -6.77 -4.29
C VAL A 33 1.78 -7.24 -5.09
N LEU A 34 1.38 -6.51 -6.13
CA LEU A 34 0.26 -6.87 -7.00
C LEU A 34 0.50 -8.19 -7.76
N SER A 35 1.76 -8.53 -8.01
CA SER A 35 2.18 -9.80 -8.61
C SER A 35 2.21 -10.96 -7.60
N GLY A 36 2.00 -10.67 -6.31
CA GLY A 36 1.93 -11.63 -5.23
C GLY A 36 3.21 -11.72 -4.39
N ASP A 37 4.20 -10.85 -4.59
CA ASP A 37 5.40 -10.84 -3.75
C ASP A 37 5.10 -10.24 -2.36
N GLY A 38 4.90 -11.13 -1.37
CA GLY A 38 4.67 -10.74 0.02
C GLY A 38 5.90 -10.13 0.70
N THR A 39 7.12 -10.37 0.21
CA THR A 39 8.31 -9.71 0.74
C THR A 39 8.40 -8.26 0.30
N ALA A 40 7.97 -7.97 -0.94
CA ALA A 40 7.82 -6.62 -1.44
C ALA A 40 6.79 -5.81 -0.64
N LEU A 41 5.83 -6.46 0.02
CA LEU A 41 4.82 -5.79 0.85
C LEU A 41 5.44 -5.13 2.09
N ILE A 42 6.37 -5.81 2.77
CA ILE A 42 7.10 -5.25 3.91
C ILE A 42 7.95 -4.07 3.46
N ALA A 43 8.68 -4.24 2.35
CA ALA A 43 9.49 -3.17 1.78
C ALA A 43 8.63 -1.96 1.36
N PHE A 44 7.45 -2.20 0.79
CA PHE A 44 6.48 -1.17 0.46
C PHE A 44 5.99 -0.43 1.70
N LEU A 45 5.51 -1.13 2.73
CA LEU A 45 5.03 -0.52 3.98
C LEU A 45 6.09 0.36 4.64
N HIS A 46 7.32 -0.14 4.74
CA HIS A 46 8.42 0.62 5.32
C HIS A 46 8.78 1.85 4.49
N THR A 47 8.83 1.72 3.16
CA THR A 47 9.13 2.86 2.26
C THR A 47 8.01 3.89 2.27
N ALA A 48 6.76 3.43 2.29
CA ALA A 48 5.58 4.26 2.43
C ALA A 48 5.61 5.04 3.74
N ARG A 49 5.86 4.40 4.89
CA ARG A 49 6.00 5.08 6.18
C ARG A 49 7.03 6.22 6.16
N LYS A 50 8.20 5.99 5.54
CA LYS A 50 9.21 7.04 5.38
C LYS A 50 8.72 8.20 4.51
N CYS A 51 8.00 7.90 3.44
CA CYS A 51 7.36 8.91 2.60
C CYS A 51 6.32 9.73 3.38
N LEU A 52 5.45 9.06 4.14
CA LEU A 52 4.41 9.71 4.93
C LEU A 52 5.00 10.66 5.98
N ALA A 53 6.04 10.20 6.68
CA ALA A 53 6.73 11.00 7.69
C ALA A 53 7.51 12.18 7.08
N ALA A 54 8.14 12.00 5.92
CA ALA A 54 8.94 13.04 5.28
C ALA A 54 8.10 14.19 4.68
N HIS A 55 6.81 13.97 4.48
CA HIS A 55 5.91 14.91 3.80
C HIS A 55 4.67 15.25 4.63
N ASP A 56 4.75 15.07 5.96
CA ASP A 56 3.68 15.43 6.91
C ASP A 56 2.30 14.94 6.46
N ALA A 57 2.21 13.65 6.13
CA ALA A 57 0.99 13.05 5.61
C ALA A 57 -0.21 13.28 6.53
N PRO A 58 -1.41 13.49 5.96
CA PRO A 58 -2.61 13.75 6.75
C PRO A 58 -2.95 12.56 7.67
N PRO A 59 -3.60 12.79 8.83
CA PRO A 59 -3.91 11.74 9.80
C PRO A 59 -4.68 10.56 9.21
N GLY A 60 -5.61 10.81 8.26
CA GLY A 60 -6.35 9.75 7.59
C GLY A 60 -5.46 8.77 6.80
N LEU A 61 -4.32 9.23 6.29
CA LEU A 61 -3.37 8.40 5.57
C LEU A 61 -2.51 7.53 6.52
N TRP A 62 -2.25 8.04 7.73
CA TRP A 62 -1.64 7.24 8.80
C TRP A 62 -2.57 6.15 9.30
N ASN A 63 -3.87 6.43 9.46
CA ASN A 63 -4.85 5.41 9.82
C ASN A 63 -4.88 4.27 8.79
N HIS A 64 -4.86 4.58 7.49
CA HIS A 64 -4.78 3.56 6.45
C HIS A 64 -3.46 2.79 6.46
N HIS A 65 -2.35 3.42 6.84
CA HIS A 65 -1.06 2.73 7.03
C HIS A 65 -1.14 1.72 8.17
N ASP A 66 -1.70 2.13 9.31
CA ASP A 66 -1.82 1.28 10.49
C ASP A 66 -2.78 0.11 10.24
N GLU A 67 -3.90 0.33 9.56
CA GLU A 67 -4.82 -0.74 9.11
C GLU A 67 -4.11 -1.74 8.18
N ALA A 68 -3.31 -1.24 7.23
CA ALA A 68 -2.55 -2.10 6.32
C ALA A 68 -1.47 -2.88 7.05
N LEU A 69 -0.78 -2.28 8.01
CA LEU A 69 0.24 -2.93 8.82
C LEU A 69 -0.39 -4.02 9.71
N ALA A 70 -1.53 -3.74 10.37
CA ALA A 70 -2.26 -4.70 11.17
C ALA A 70 -2.65 -5.93 10.34
N ALA A 71 -3.23 -5.72 9.15
CA ALA A 71 -3.58 -6.83 8.25
C ALA A 71 -2.37 -7.70 7.86
N VAL A 72 -1.18 -7.13 7.70
CA VAL A 72 0.04 -7.90 7.43
C VAL A 72 0.52 -8.66 8.66
N VAL A 73 0.45 -8.04 9.84
CA VAL A 73 0.81 -8.69 11.11
C VAL A 73 -0.11 -9.88 11.38
N ASP A 74 -1.41 -9.73 11.18
CA ASP A 74 -2.40 -10.80 11.36
C ASP A 74 -2.11 -11.99 10.43
N LEU A 75 -1.83 -11.72 9.16
CA LEU A 75 -1.45 -12.76 8.19
C LEU A 75 -0.20 -13.53 8.65
N VAL A 76 0.81 -12.83 9.16
CA VAL A 76 2.04 -13.48 9.67
C VAL A 76 1.77 -14.26 10.96
N ALA A 77 0.95 -13.72 11.87
CA ALA A 77 0.59 -14.35 13.13
C ALA A 77 -0.21 -15.65 12.94
N GLU A 78 -1.05 -15.72 11.90
CA GLU A 78 -1.77 -16.92 11.49
C GLU A 78 -0.87 -17.99 10.84
N GLY A 79 0.44 -17.72 10.72
CA GLY A 79 1.41 -18.62 10.10
C GLY A 79 1.31 -18.66 8.58
N ALA A 80 0.59 -17.72 7.96
CA ALA A 80 0.53 -17.62 6.51
C ALA A 80 1.91 -17.20 5.98
N PRO A 81 2.52 -17.98 5.06
CA PRO A 81 3.80 -17.60 4.51
C PRO A 81 3.63 -16.31 3.69
N LEU A 82 4.58 -15.37 3.84
CA LEU A 82 4.73 -14.18 2.98
C LEU A 82 5.15 -14.51 1.52
N ARG A 83 4.85 -15.74 1.08
CA ARG A 83 5.05 -16.28 -0.28
C ARG A 83 3.74 -16.12 -1.07
N PRO A 84 3.71 -16.39 -2.40
CA PRO A 84 2.73 -15.81 -3.31
C PRO A 84 1.33 -15.78 -2.73
N CYS A 85 0.78 -14.56 -2.59
CA CYS A 85 -0.61 -14.39 -2.16
C CYS A 85 -1.49 -15.38 -2.91
N ASP A 86 -2.33 -16.11 -2.16
CA ASP A 86 -3.33 -16.98 -2.75
C ASP A 86 -4.05 -16.26 -3.90
N ALA A 87 -4.39 -17.01 -4.96
CA ALA A 87 -4.95 -16.41 -6.16
C ALA A 87 -6.20 -15.57 -5.88
N GLY A 88 -7.02 -15.95 -4.90
CA GLY A 88 -8.18 -15.21 -4.44
C GLY A 88 -7.81 -13.91 -3.71
N ILE A 89 -6.83 -13.97 -2.81
CA ILE A 89 -6.29 -12.80 -2.10
C ILE A 89 -5.69 -11.81 -3.10
N ARG A 90 -4.91 -12.30 -4.07
CA ARG A 90 -4.32 -11.47 -5.13
C ARG A 90 -5.40 -10.82 -5.98
N ALA A 91 -6.44 -11.55 -6.37
CA ALA A 91 -7.55 -10.99 -7.15
C ALA A 91 -8.28 -9.87 -6.39
N ALA A 92 -8.56 -10.07 -5.09
CA ALA A 92 -9.18 -9.05 -4.25
C ALA A 92 -8.29 -7.82 -4.05
N LEU A 93 -6.98 -8.02 -3.90
CA LEU A 93 -5.97 -6.96 -3.79
C LEU A 93 -5.93 -6.11 -5.07
N VAL A 94 -5.80 -6.76 -6.23
CA VAL A 94 -5.75 -6.11 -7.55
C VAL A 94 -7.07 -5.36 -7.84
N ALA A 95 -8.22 -6.00 -7.60
CA ALA A 95 -9.52 -5.39 -7.82
C ALA A 95 -9.70 -4.10 -7.01
N THR A 96 -9.34 -4.14 -5.72
CA THR A 96 -9.47 -2.96 -4.85
C THR A 96 -8.45 -1.87 -5.15
N PHE A 97 -7.24 -2.23 -5.59
CA PHE A 97 -6.25 -1.28 -6.09
C PHE A 97 -6.79 -0.49 -7.30
N HIS A 98 -7.31 -1.19 -8.32
CA HIS A 98 -7.85 -0.54 -9.52
C HIS A 98 -9.11 0.27 -9.24
N ALA A 99 -10.03 -0.25 -8.42
CA ALA A 99 -11.23 0.48 -8.02
C ALA A 99 -10.88 1.80 -7.31
N THR A 100 -9.87 1.78 -6.44
CA THR A 100 -9.42 2.97 -5.71
C THR A 100 -8.70 3.96 -6.64
N ARG A 101 -7.88 3.49 -7.59
CA ARG A 101 -7.24 4.39 -8.57
C ARG A 101 -8.23 5.06 -9.52
N ALA A 102 -9.38 4.45 -9.77
CA ALA A 102 -10.43 5.00 -10.62
C ALA A 102 -11.30 6.06 -9.90
N ALA A 103 -11.28 6.10 -8.57
CA ALA A 103 -12.05 7.03 -7.76
C ALA A 103 -11.11 8.01 -7.02
N PRO A 104 -11.02 9.29 -7.41
CA PRO A 104 -10.14 10.25 -6.73
C PRO A 104 -10.47 10.28 -5.24
N GLN A 105 -9.46 10.03 -4.39
CA GLN A 105 -9.64 10.03 -2.94
C GLN A 105 -9.56 11.48 -2.43
N GLU A 106 -10.63 11.97 -1.81
CA GLU A 106 -10.58 13.20 -1.01
C GLU A 106 -10.05 12.85 0.39
N PHE A 107 -8.78 13.16 0.67
CA PHE A 107 -8.29 13.15 2.05
C PHE A 107 -8.79 14.41 2.76
N ARG A 108 -10.07 14.42 3.14
CA ARG A 108 -10.59 15.51 3.98
C ARG A 108 -9.93 15.44 5.35
N ALA A 109 -9.16 16.47 5.68
CA ALA A 109 -8.83 16.76 7.07
C ALA A 109 -10.13 17.04 7.85
N PRO A 110 -10.23 16.62 9.13
CA PRO A 110 -11.37 16.93 9.98
C PRO A 110 -11.57 18.44 10.17
#